data_AF-K9VEQ9-F1
#
_entry.id   AF-K9VEQ9-F1
#
_cell.length_a   1.000
_cell.length_b   1.000
_cell.length_c   1.000
_cell.angle_alpha   90.00
_cell.angle_beta   90.00
_cell.angle_gamma   90.00
#
_symmetry.space_group_name_H-M   'P 1'
#
loop_
_entity.id
_entity.type
_entity.pdbx_description
1 polymer ?
#
loop_
_entity_poly.entity_id
_entity_poly.type
_entity_poly.pdbx_seq_one_letter_code
_entity_poly.pdbx_strand_id
1 'polypeptide(L)' 'MTVSHLERAIVEEEIKPNQSGSVRFQSSWWPAKCVREITLQPGEVVRVVRLENITLIVEA' A
#
# COMPACT_ATOMS: atom_id res chain seq x y z
N MET A 1 3.46 5.40 25.16
CA MET A 1 3.81 4.07 24.61
C MET A 1 3.72 4.18 23.09
N THR A 2 4.83 4.50 22.44
CA THR A 2 4.87 4.83 21.00
C THR A 2 5.22 3.60 20.20
N VAL A 3 4.23 2.74 19.97
CA VAL A 3 4.30 1.80 18.85
C VAL A 3 3.55 2.48 17.71
N SER A 4 4.27 3.26 16.92
CA SER A 4 3.84 3.60 15.56
C SER A 4 3.77 2.28 14.81
N HIS A 5 2.61 1.64 14.87
CA HIS A 5 2.31 0.42 14.11
C HIS A 5 2.45 0.80 12.65
N LEU A 6 3.61 0.50 12.06
CA LEU A 6 3.80 0.59 10.63
C LEU A 6 2.91 -0.50 10.02
N GLU A 7 1.67 -0.11 9.73
CA GLU A 7 0.65 -0.95 9.16
C GLU A 7 1.17 -1.48 7.82
N ARG A 8 1.45 -2.78 7.75
CA ARG A 8 1.98 -3.45 6.55
C ARG A 8 0.83 -4.01 5.73
N ALA A 9 0.94 -3.88 4.42
CA ALA A 9 0.00 -4.45 3.45
C ALA A 9 0.78 -5.27 2.42
N ILE A 10 0.12 -6.28 1.83
CA ILE A 10 0.72 -7.08 0.76
C ILE A 10 0.14 -6.60 -0.55
N VAL A 11 0.97 -6.29 -1.54
CA VAL A 11 0.53 -5.95 -2.89
C VAL A 11 -0.08 -7.19 -3.51
N GLU A 12 -1.33 -7.12 -3.92
CA GLU A 12 -2.00 -8.22 -4.64
C GLU A 12 -2.08 -7.90 -6.14
N GLU A 13 -2.23 -6.62 -6.48
CA GLU A 13 -2.23 -6.12 -7.85
C GLU A 13 -1.12 -5.08 -8.01
N GLU A 14 -0.39 -5.17 -9.12
CA GLU A 14 0.77 -4.32 -9.42
C GLU A 14 0.41 -2.83 -9.26
N ILE A 15 1.19 -2.11 -8.46
CA ILE A 15 1.02 -0.67 -8.27
C ILE A 15 2.11 0.02 -9.08
N LYS A 16 1.73 0.60 -10.23
CA LYS A 16 2.66 1.37 -11.07
C LYS A 16 2.77 2.83 -10.62
N PRO A 17 3.86 3.52 -10.99
CA PRO A 17 3.93 4.97 -10.88
C PRO A 17 2.70 5.60 -11.55
N ASN A 18 2.00 6.48 -10.83
CA ASN A 18 0.79 7.16 -11.30
C ASN A 18 -0.45 6.27 -11.55
N GLN A 19 -0.42 4.98 -11.23
CA GLN A 19 -1.62 4.13 -11.23
C GLN A 19 -1.89 3.58 -9.83
N SER A 20 -3.17 3.49 -9.49
CA SER A 20 -3.62 2.78 -8.30
C SER A 20 -3.58 1.29 -8.59
N GLY A 21 -3.06 0.50 -7.65
CA GLY A 21 -3.24 -0.95 -7.62
C GLY A 21 -4.02 -1.35 -6.37
N SER A 22 -3.87 -2.59 -5.95
CA SER A 22 -4.61 -3.16 -4.82
C SER A 22 -3.67 -3.86 -3.85
N VAL A 23 -3.91 -3.62 -2.55
CA VAL A 23 -3.19 -4.29 -1.47
C VAL A 23 -4.17 -5.04 -0.58
N ARG A 24 -3.68 -6.14 -0.02
CA ARG A 24 -4.31 -6.83 1.10
C ARG A 24 -3.86 -6.20 2.40
N PHE A 25 -4.79 -5.53 3.06
CA PHE A 25 -4.59 -4.87 4.33
C PHE A 25 -5.62 -5.37 5.35
N GLN A 26 -5.15 -5.89 6.49
CA GLN A 26 -5.99 -6.51 7.52
C GLN A 26 -7.03 -7.52 6.98
N SER A 27 -6.59 -8.40 6.06
CA SER A 27 -7.44 -9.40 5.38
C SER A 27 -8.52 -8.86 4.45
N SER A 28 -8.54 -7.55 4.20
CA SER A 28 -9.43 -6.89 3.23
C SER A 28 -8.64 -6.34 2.06
N TRP A 29 -9.32 -6.15 0.94
CA TRP A 29 -8.76 -5.56 -0.27
C TRP A 29 -8.97 -4.07 -0.24
N TRP A 30 -7.88 -3.33 -0.41
CA TRP A 30 -7.89 -1.87 -0.40
C TRP A 30 -7.19 -1.35 -1.64
N PRO A 31 -7.77 -0.33 -2.30
CA PRO A 31 -7.05 0.37 -3.36
C PRO A 31 -5.84 1.07 -2.73
N ALA A 32 -4.70 0.95 -3.37
CA ALA A 32 -3.46 1.54 -2.90
C ALA A 32 -2.72 2.28 -4.00
N LYS A 33 -2.01 3.33 -3.59
CA LYS A 33 -1.19 4.14 -4.48
C LYS A 33 0.19 4.32 -3.88
N CYS A 34 1.22 4.13 -4.69
CA CYS A 34 2.58 4.48 -4.31
C CYS A 34 2.85 5.94 -4.65
N VAL A 35 3.34 6.70 -3.67
CA VAL A 35 3.80 8.09 -3.89
C VAL A 35 5.16 8.15 -4.56
N ARG A 36 5.92 7.06 -4.53
CA ARG A 36 7.22 6.94 -5.18
C ARG A 36 7.00 6.50 -6.63
N GLU A 37 7.87 6.95 -7.53
CA GLU A 37 7.89 6.53 -8.93
C GLU A 37 8.53 5.14 -9.08
N ILE A 38 8.02 4.17 -8.32
CA ILE A 38 8.42 2.77 -8.35
C ILE A 38 7.21 1.91 -8.72
N THR A 39 7.48 0.78 -9.36
CA THR A 39 6.48 -0.26 -9.56
C THR A 39 6.59 -1.27 -8.42
N LEU A 40 5.49 -1.48 -7.70
CA LEU A 40 5.41 -2.51 -6.66
C LEU A 40 4.77 -3.75 -7.28
N GLN A 41 5.43 -4.90 -7.13
CA GLN A 41 4.94 -6.14 -7.71
C GLN A 41 3.98 -6.87 -6.77
N PRO A 42 3.02 -7.66 -7.32
CA PRO A 42 2.23 -8.58 -6.53
C PRO A 42 3.10 -9.50 -5.66
N GLY A 43 2.74 -9.67 -4.40
CA GLY A 43 3.48 -10.41 -3.38
C GLY A 43 4.42 -9.56 -2.53
N GLU A 44 4.71 -8.32 -2.92
CA GLU A 44 5.57 -7.44 -2.12
C GLU A 44 4.86 -6.93 -0.87
N VAL A 45 5.60 -6.87 0.24
CA VAL A 45 5.10 -6.28 1.50
C VAL A 45 5.46 -4.80 1.50
N VAL A 46 4.44 -3.97 1.56
CA VAL A 46 4.56 -2.51 1.56
C VAL A 46 4.06 -1.92 2.85
N ARG A 47 4.50 -0.71 3.15
CA ARG A 47 4.12 0.02 4.36
C ARG A 47 3.04 1.03 4.05
N VAL A 48 1.94 0.99 4.78
CA VAL A 48 0.91 2.03 4.76
C VAL A 48 1.46 3.26 5.46
N VAL A 49 1.50 4.37 4.74
CA VAL A 49 1.94 5.67 5.24
C VAL A 49 0.75 6.45 5.80
N ARG A 50 -0.36 6.45 5.04
CA ARG A 50 -1.60 7.15 5.39
C ARG A 50 -2.75 6.61 4.55
N LEU A 51 -3.98 6.82 5.04
CA LEU A 51 -5.20 6.63 4.27
C LEU A 51 -5.63 7.98 3.69
N GLU A 52 -5.84 8.04 2.37
CA GLU A 52 -6.30 9.23 1.67
C GLU A 52 -7.69 8.94 1.07
N ASN A 53 -8.73 9.43 1.76
CA ASN A 53 -10.13 9.08 1.51
C ASN A 53 -10.38 7.57 1.64
N ILE A 54 -10.38 6.85 0.53
CA ILE A 54 -10.57 5.39 0.46
C ILE A 54 -9.32 4.66 -0.05
N THR A 55 -8.26 5.40 -0.39
CA THR A 55 -7.03 4.87 -1.00
C THR A 55 -5.92 4.83 0.02
N LEU A 56 -5.30 3.67 0.21
CA LEU A 56 -4.12 3.52 1.05
C LEU A 56 -2.89 4.07 0.31
N ILE A 57 -2.21 5.04 0.91
CA ILE A 57 -0.94 5.50 0.41
C ILE A 57 0.15 4.61 1.00
N VAL A 58 0.90 3.94 0.12
CA VAL A 58 1.90 2.95 0.50
C VAL A 58 3.29 3.30 -0.03
N GLU A 59 4.31 2.81 0.66
CA GLU A 59 5.72 2.90 0.28
C GLU A 59 6.38 1.52 0.36
N ALA A 60 7.33 1.24 -0.54
CA ALA A 60 8.29 0.15 -0.39
C ALA A 60 9.23 0.42 0.80
#